data_AF-A0A9X2HYJ6-F1
#
_entry.id   AF-A0A9X2HYJ6-F1
#
_cell.length_a   1.000
_cell.length_b   1.000
_cell.length_c   1.000
_cell.angle_alpha   90.00
_cell.angle_beta   90.00
_cell.angle_gamma   90.00
#
_symmetry.space_group_name_H-M   'P 1'
#
loop_
_entity.id
_entity.type
_entity.pdbx_description
1 polymer ?
#
loop_
_entity_poly.entity_id
_entity_poly.type
_entity_poly.pdbx_seq_one_letter_code
_entity_poly.pdbx_strand_id
1 'polypeptide(L)' 'MSHARARTTPSFGVSININHTGDLRQKLISEITGLERQVHELKLAGQGVDFSLMASYKELISSRKKLLKQLPNSWCW' A
#
# COMPACT_ATOMS: atom_id res chain seq x y z
N MET A 1 -16.08 18.37 50.66
CA MET A 1 -16.38 17.22 49.77
C MET A 1 -15.79 17.54 48.41
N SER A 2 -14.75 16.81 48.01
CA SER A 2 -13.92 17.11 46.85
C SER A 2 -14.56 16.60 45.56
N HIS A 3 -14.80 17.48 44.59
CA HIS A 3 -15.27 17.09 43.26
C HIS A 3 -14.10 16.52 42.46
N ALA A 4 -14.09 15.20 42.28
CA ALA A 4 -13.16 14.50 41.40
C ALA A 4 -13.47 14.86 39.94
N ARG A 5 -12.60 15.67 39.33
CA ARG A 5 -12.70 16.05 37.91
C ARG A 5 -12.18 14.86 37.08
N ALA A 6 -13.10 14.10 36.50
CA ALA A 6 -12.78 13.03 35.56
C ALA A 6 -11.95 13.58 34.40
N ARG A 7 -10.71 13.12 34.26
CA ARG A 7 -9.86 13.40 33.10
C ARG A 7 -10.37 12.56 31.94
N THR A 8 -11.18 13.15 31.08
CA THR A 8 -11.41 12.63 29.72
C THR A 8 -10.08 12.66 28.98
N THR A 9 -9.42 11.51 28.90
CA THR A 9 -8.35 11.26 27.96
C THR A 9 -8.92 11.44 26.54
N PRO A 10 -8.39 12.35 25.72
CA PRO A 10 -8.78 12.41 24.33
C PRO A 10 -8.28 11.11 23.70
N SER A 11 -9.22 10.21 23.38
CA SER A 11 -8.96 9.12 22.46
C SER A 11 -8.57 9.78 21.14
N PHE A 12 -7.28 9.73 20.81
CA PHE A 12 -6.80 10.08 19.47
C PHE A 12 -7.29 8.99 18.52
N GLY A 13 -8.59 9.04 18.22
CA GLY A 13 -9.16 8.36 17.07
C GLY A 13 -8.52 8.98 15.85
N VAL A 14 -7.40 8.42 15.41
CA VAL A 14 -6.87 8.62 14.08
C VAL A 14 -8.02 8.19 13.17
N SER A 15 -8.79 9.19 12.73
CA SER A 15 -9.85 9.01 11.75
C SER A 15 -9.12 8.75 10.45
N ILE A 16 -8.65 7.51 10.27
CA ILE A 16 -8.09 7.06 9.02
C ILE A 16 -9.23 7.21 8.03
N ASN A 17 -9.11 8.21 7.16
CA ASN A 17 -10.11 8.49 6.15
C ASN A 17 -10.21 7.24 5.26
N ILE A 18 -11.21 6.42 5.56
CA ILE A 18 -11.41 5.09 5.00
C ILE A 18 -11.60 5.16 3.48
N ASN A 19 -12.16 6.28 2.99
CA ASN A 19 -12.28 6.57 1.57
C ASN A 19 -10.90 6.79 0.93
N HIS A 20 -10.02 7.55 1.60
CA HIS A 20 -8.65 7.79 1.13
C HIS A 20 -7.81 6.50 1.10
N THR A 21 -8.07 5.54 2.00
CA THR A 21 -7.42 4.23 1.95
C THR A 21 -7.93 3.36 0.80
N GLY A 22 -9.19 3.51 0.38
CA GLY A 22 -9.74 2.84 -0.79
C GLY A 22 -9.09 3.30 -2.09
N ASP A 23 -8.97 4.61 -2.29
CA ASP A 23 -8.32 5.18 -3.48
C ASP A 23 -6.84 4.81 -3.56
N LEU A 24 -6.13 4.89 -2.43
CA LEU A 24 -4.72 4.48 -2.34
C LEU A 24 -4.54 2.99 -2.65
N ARG A 25 -5.47 2.13 -2.17
CA ARG A 25 -5.48 0.70 -2.49
C ARG A 25 -5.62 0.46 -3.99
N GLN A 26 -6.58 1.11 -4.65
CA GLN A 26 -6.80 0.99 -6.10
C GLN A 26 -5.60 1.46 -6.91
N LYS A 27 -4.98 2.57 -6.50
CA LYS A 27 -3.75 3.08 -7.12
C LYS A 27 -2.61 2.08 -6.99
N LEU A 28 -2.39 1.51 -5.80
CA LEU A 28 -1.34 0.52 -5.58
C LEU A 28 -1.56 -0.75 -6.41
N ILE A 29 -2.80 -1.23 -6.54
CA ILE A 29 -3.14 -2.37 -7.39
C ILE A 29 -2.77 -2.06 -8.85
N SER A 30 -3.18 -0.89 -9.34
CA SER A 30 -2.89 -0.46 -10.72
C SER A 30 -1.38 -0.36 -10.99
N GLU A 31 -0.62 0.20 -10.05
CA GLU A 31 0.84 0.29 -10.15
C GLU A 31 1.51 -1.09 -10.12
N ILE A 32 1.05 -2.01 -9.26
CA ILE A 32 1.56 -3.38 -9.21
C ILE A 32 1.32 -4.10 -10.55
N THR A 33 0.10 -4.03 -11.08
CA THR A 33 -0.26 -4.67 -12.36
C THR A 33 0.56 -4.10 -13.52
N GLY A 34 0.76 -2.77 -13.56
CA GLY A 34 1.58 -2.14 -14.58
C GLY A 34 3.05 -2.59 -14.54
N LEU A 35 3.63 -2.69 -13.35
CA LEU A 35 5.01 -3.16 -13.17
C LEU A 35 5.15 -4.65 -13.49
N GLU A 36 4.18 -5.48 -13.11
CA GLU A 36 4.17 -6.91 -13.45
C GLU A 36 4.10 -7.11 -14.97
N ARG A 37 3.32 -6.29 -15.69
CA ARG A 37 3.27 -6.30 -17.15
C ARG A 37 4.61 -5.92 -17.78
N GLN A 38 5.26 -4.85 -17.30
CA GLN A 38 6.58 -4.43 -17.79
C GLN A 38 7.64 -5.52 -17.59
N VAL A 39 7.64 -6.20 -16.44
CA VAL A 39 8.53 -7.35 -16.19
C VAL A 39 8.23 -8.50 -17.14
N HIS A 40 6.96 -8.76 -17.43
CA HIS A 40 6.56 -9.80 -18.37
C HIS A 40 7.01 -9.47 -19.81
N GLU A 41 6.80 -8.23 -20.26
CA GLU A 41 7.26 -7.74 -21.56
C GLU A 41 8.78 -7.83 -21.70
N LEU A 42 9.53 -7.41 -20.67
CA LEU A 42 10.99 -7.53 -20.65
C LEU A 42 11.46 -8.99 -20.78
N LYS A 43 10.78 -9.94 -20.11
CA LYS A 43 11.11 -11.36 -20.23
C LYS A 43 10.85 -11.92 -21.63
N LEU A 44 9.79 -11.45 -22.30
CA LEU A 44 9.43 -11.88 -23.65
C LEU A 44 10.33 -11.27 -24.73
N ALA A 45 10.89 -10.08 -24.50
CA ALA A 45 11.72 -9.36 -25.47
C ALA A 45 13.00 -10.11 -25.88
N GLY A 46 13.43 -11.13 -25.12
CA GLY A 46 14.36 -12.18 -25.57
C GLY A 46 15.81 -11.78 -25.86
N GLN A 47 16.11 -10.49 -26.08
CA GLN A 47 17.45 -9.96 -26.35
C GLN A 47 17.72 -8.76 -25.45
N GLY A 48 18.75 -8.85 -24.59
CA GLY A 48 19.18 -7.73 -23.76
C GLY A 48 18.25 -7.41 -22.59
N VAL A 49 17.69 -8.44 -21.92
CA VAL A 49 16.98 -8.23 -20.65
C VAL A 49 17.94 -7.59 -19.67
N ASP A 50 17.74 -6.30 -19.39
CA ASP A 50 18.46 -5.61 -18.34
C ASP A 50 18.03 -6.22 -17.00
N PHE A 51 18.86 -7.14 -16.49
CA PHE A 51 18.62 -7.83 -15.23
C PHE A 51 18.60 -6.88 -14.05
N SER A 52 19.34 -5.76 -14.11
CA SER A 52 19.28 -4.71 -13.09
C SER A 52 17.92 -4.02 -13.13
N LEU A 53 17.43 -3.63 -14.31
CA LEU A 53 16.10 -3.03 -14.45
C LEU A 53 14.98 -3.97 -13.97
N MET A 54 15.06 -5.24 -14.35
CA MET A 54 14.10 -6.25 -13.90
C MET A 54 14.16 -6.46 -12.37
N ALA A 55 15.35 -6.42 -11.77
CA ALA A 55 15.50 -6.50 -10.32
C ALA A 55 14.84 -5.27 -9.64
N SER A 56 15.10 -4.06 -10.14
CA SER A 56 14.46 -2.84 -9.63
C SER A 56 12.94 -2.88 -9.71
N TYR A 57 12.36 -3.37 -10.82
CA TYR A 57 10.92 -3.53 -10.92
C TYR A 57 10.36 -4.54 -9.92
N LYS A 58 11.07 -5.64 -9.65
CA LYS A 58 10.66 -6.61 -8.62
C LYS A 58 10.70 -6.01 -7.21
N GLU A 59 11.67 -5.17 -6.89
CA GLU A 59 11.73 -4.45 -5.61
C GLU A 59 10.56 -3.46 -5.47
N LEU A 60 10.27 -2.71 -6.53
CA LEU A 60 9.15 -1.77 -6.58
C LEU A 60 7.80 -2.46 -6.40
N ILE A 61 7.60 -3.63 -7.01
CA ILE A 61 6.42 -4.48 -6.82
C ILE A 61 6.33 -4.95 -5.36
N SER A 62 7.45 -5.44 -4.81
CA SER A 62 7.49 -5.96 -3.43
C SER A 62 7.17 -4.89 -2.40
N SER A 63 7.71 -3.68 -2.57
CA SER A 63 7.43 -2.52 -1.73
C SER A 63 5.94 -2.14 -1.76
N ARG A 64 5.34 -2.05 -2.96
CA ARG A 64 3.92 -1.73 -3.12
C ARG A 64 3.00 -2.80 -2.55
N LYS A 65 3.34 -4.08 -2.73
CA LYS A 65 2.62 -5.20 -2.10
C LYS A 65 2.69 -5.14 -0.57
N LYS A 66 3.84 -4.73 -0.01
CA LYS A 66 4.00 -4.53 1.44
C LYS A 66 3.11 -3.38 1.94
N LEU A 67 3.11 -2.25 1.23
CA LEU A 67 2.26 -1.11 1.58
C LEU A 67 0.77 -1.46 1.48
N LEU A 68 0.36 -2.18 0.42
CA LEU A 68 -1.00 -2.66 0.23
C LEU A 68 -1.48 -3.54 1.40
N LYS A 69 -0.60 -4.40 1.93
CA LYS A 69 -0.89 -5.25 3.10
C LYS A 69 -0.98 -4.46 4.41
N GLN A 70 -0.36 -3.30 4.49
CA GLN A 70 -0.37 -2.42 5.66
C GLN A 70 -1.57 -1.47 5.67
N LEU A 71 -2.22 -1.26 4.52
CA LEU A 71 -3.46 -0.49 4.48
C LEU A 71 -4.54 -1.20 5.28
N PRO A 72 -5.32 -0.47 6.09
CA PRO A 72 -6.43 -1.08 6.80
C PRO A 72 -7.40 -1.68 5.78
N ASN A 73 -7.64 -2.98 5.91
CA ASN A 73 -8.75 -3.62 5.24
C ASN A 73 -9.99 -3.07 5.93
N SER A 74 -10.65 -2.09 5.32
CA SER A 74 -11.92 -1.56 5.79
C SER A 74 -13.01 -2.61 5.60
N TRP A 75 -12.95 -3.68 6.38
CA TRP A 75 -14.02 -4.64 6.62
C TRP A 75 -14.04 -4.90 8.13
N CYS A 76 -14.54 -3.92 8.86
CA CYS A 76 -15.36 -4.21 10.02
C CYS A 76 -16.81 -4.27 9.50
N TRP A 77 -17.40 -5.46 9.54
CA TRP A 77 -18.83 -5.66 9.76
C TRP A 77 -18.97 -6.26 11.14
#